data_AF-A0A7W8KER1-F1
#
_entry.id   AF-A0A7W8KER1-F1
#
_cell.length_a   1.000
_cell.length_b   1.000
_cell.length_c   1.000
_cell.angle_alpha   90.00
_cell.angle_beta   90.00
_cell.angle_gamma   90.00
#
_symmetry.space_group_name_H-M   'P 1'
#
loop_
_entity.id
_entity.type
_entity.pdbx_description
1 polymer ?
#
loop_
_entity_poly.entity_id
_entity_poly.type
_entity_poly.pdbx_seq_one_letter_code
_entity_poly.pdbx_strand_id
1 'polypeptide(L)'
;MDVPRPVLMLVVPPDWDPVPDALADLRRCLSDDYGAVLMLRQGTRPMRSPLILCVGYWPTDLKRFAERDLRPRIAEAFVDLSWVEFEDVG
;
A
#
# COMPACT_ATOMS: atom_id res chain seq x y z
N MET A 1 28.54 -0.10 -2.41
CA MET A 1 27.70 0.44 -1.31
C MET A 1 26.27 0.35 -1.79
N ASP A 2 25.39 -0.39 -1.10
CA ASP A 2 23.95 -0.33 -1.36
C ASP A 2 23.49 1.10 -1.04
N VAL A 3 23.01 1.83 -2.05
CA VAL A 3 22.41 3.13 -1.82
C VAL A 3 21.12 2.89 -1.03
N PRO A 4 20.91 3.53 0.14
CA PRO A 4 19.68 3.35 0.89
C PRO A 4 18.49 3.77 0.02
N ARG A 5 17.55 2.84 -0.21
CA ARG A 5 16.38 3.05 -1.06
C ARG A 5 15.16 3.40 -0.21
N PRO A 6 14.30 4.31 -0.65
CA PRO A 6 13.01 4.54 0.00
C PRO A 6 12.15 3.27 -0.05
N VAL A 7 11.47 2.96 1.05
CA VAL A 7 10.55 1.82 1.15
C VAL A 7 9.18 2.34 1.56
N LEU A 8 8.16 2.02 0.77
CA LEU A 8 6.77 2.16 1.21
C LEU A 8 6.34 0.84 1.84
N MET A 9 6.21 0.82 3.16
CA MET A 9 5.62 -0.31 3.87
C MET A 9 4.12 -0.06 4.01
N LEU A 10 3.33 -0.99 3.47
CA LEU A 10 1.87 -1.01 3.63
C LEU A 10 1.47 -2.19 4.49
N VAL A 11 0.80 -1.90 5.60
CA VAL A 11 0.09 -2.92 6.39
C VAL A 11 -1.38 -2.84 6.02
N VAL A 12 -1.86 -3.85 5.30
CA VAL A 12 -3.21 -3.92 4.74
C VAL A 12 -4.14 -4.61 5.74
N PRO A 13 -5.40 -4.19 5.90
CA PRO A 13 -6.37 -4.90 6.73
C PRO A 13 -6.48 -6.39 6.31
N PRO A 14 -6.73 -7.31 7.27
CA PRO A 14 -6.77 -8.75 6.98
C PRO A 14 -7.88 -9.15 6.01
N ASP A 15 -8.94 -8.37 5.96
CA ASP A 15 -10.21 -8.48 5.25
C ASP A 15 -10.21 -7.71 3.91
N TRP A 16 -9.04 -7.29 3.45
CA TRP A 16 -8.87 -6.58 2.18
C TRP A 16 -8.07 -7.41 1.20
N ASP A 17 -8.55 -7.51 -0.04
CA ASP A 17 -7.88 -8.26 -1.10
C ASP A 17 -7.18 -7.34 -2.10
N PRO A 18 -6.00 -7.75 -2.62
CA PRO A 18 -5.29 -6.97 -3.62
C PRO A 18 -5.99 -7.04 -4.98
N VAL A 19 -6.09 -5.90 -5.65
CA VAL A 19 -6.45 -5.80 -7.07
C VAL A 19 -5.15 -5.94 -7.89
N PRO A 20 -4.92 -7.05 -8.61
CA PRO A 20 -3.59 -7.35 -9.16
C PRO A 20 -3.02 -6.27 -10.10
N ASP A 21 -3.85 -5.75 -11.00
CA ASP A 21 -3.43 -4.73 -11.98
C ASP A 21 -3.12 -3.40 -11.31
N ALA A 22 -4.00 -2.93 -10.43
CA ALA A 22 -3.80 -1.69 -9.67
C ALA A 22 -2.60 -1.80 -8.71
N LEU A 23 -2.36 -2.98 -8.13
CA LEU A 23 -1.17 -3.23 -7.30
C LEU A 23 0.12 -3.24 -8.13
N ALA A 24 0.09 -3.78 -9.35
CA ALA A 24 1.22 -3.72 -10.27
C ALA A 24 1.53 -2.27 -10.68
N ASP A 25 0.49 -1.47 -10.95
CA ASP A 25 0.62 -0.05 -11.25
C ASP A 25 1.18 0.75 -10.07
N LEU A 26 0.74 0.46 -8.84
CA LEU A 26 1.30 1.06 -7.64
C LEU A 26 2.80 0.76 -7.50
N ARG A 27 3.22 -0.50 -7.75
CA ARG A 27 4.64 -0.89 -7.71
C ARG A 27 5.47 -0.16 -8.78
N ARG A 28 4.93 -0.05 -9.99
CA ARG A 28 5.57 0.66 -11.10
C ARG A 28 5.74 2.15 -10.77
N CYS A 29 4.67 2.81 -10.31
CA CYS A 29 4.71 4.21 -9.87
C CYS A 29 5.75 4.43 -8.77
N LEU A 30 5.81 3.55 -7.75
CA LEU A 30 6.83 3.64 -6.70
C LEU A 30 8.26 3.53 -7.24
N SER A 31 8.50 2.58 -8.14
CA SER A 31 9.81 2.37 -8.75
C SER A 31 10.22 3.56 -9.61
N ASP A 32 9.35 3.96 -10.53
CA ASP A 32 9.67 4.90 -11.62
C ASP A 32 9.69 6.34 -11.13
N ASP A 33 8.73 6.75 -10.31
CA ASP A 33 8.56 8.15 -9.89
C ASP A 33 9.31 8.47 -8.59
N TYR A 34 9.52 7.47 -7.74
CA TYR A 34 10.07 7.66 -6.39
C TYR A 34 11.36 6.88 -6.11
N GLY A 35 11.80 6.00 -7.02
CA GLY A 35 12.93 5.10 -6.78
C GLY A 35 12.71 4.17 -5.58
N ALA A 36 11.44 3.97 -5.20
CA ALA A 36 11.03 3.31 -3.98
C ALA A 36 10.59 1.87 -4.25
N VAL A 37 10.60 1.04 -3.21
CA VAL A 37 10.08 -0.33 -3.26
C VAL A 37 8.86 -0.48 -2.36
N LEU A 38 7.92 -1.33 -2.80
CA LEU A 38 6.73 -1.67 -2.02
C LEU A 38 7.00 -2.89 -1.13
N MET A 39 6.75 -2.76 0.16
CA MET A 39 6.75 -3.88 1.11
C MET A 39 5.33 -4.06 1.65
N LEU A 40 4.70 -5.20 1.34
CA LEU A 40 3.36 -5.53 1.79
C LEU A 40 3.39 -6.42 3.03
N ARG A 41 2.53 -6.11 3.98
CA ARG A 41 2.22 -6.94 5.15
C ARG A 41 0.71 -7.00 5.32
N GLN A 42 0.19 -8.19 5.61
CA GLN A 42 -1.19 -8.32 6.06
C GLN A 42 -1.22 -8.06 7.58
N GLY A 43 -2.18 -7.24 8.01
CA GLY A 43 -2.43 -6.98 9.42
C GLY A 43 -2.96 -8.22 10.14
N THR A 44 -2.71 -8.31 11.43
CA THR A 44 -3.21 -9.41 12.29
C THR A 44 -4.30 -8.97 13.26
N ARG A 45 -4.70 -7.70 13.18
CA ARG A 45 -5.74 -7.09 14.03
C ARG A 45 -6.75 -6.35 13.16
N PRO A 46 -7.98 -6.13 13.64
CA PRO A 46 -8.97 -5.33 12.93
C PRO A 46 -8.44 -3.92 12.62
N MET A 47 -8.57 -3.50 11.36
CA MET A 47 -8.09 -2.22 10.85
C MET A 47 -9.13 -1.65 9.89
N ARG A 48 -9.43 -0.35 9.99
CA ARG A 48 -10.40 0.31 9.08
C ARG A 48 -9.78 0.76 7.76
N SER A 49 -8.46 0.83 7.69
CA SER A 49 -7.73 1.29 6.51
C SER A 49 -6.27 0.80 6.55
N PRO A 50 -5.58 0.75 5.40
CA PRO A 50 -4.17 0.44 5.35
C PRO A 50 -3.32 1.44 6.15
N LEU A 51 -2.34 0.92 6.90
CA LEU A 51 -1.31 1.73 7.52
C LEU A 51 -0.18 1.98 6.52
N ILE A 52 0.14 3.25 6.28
CA ILE A 52 1.14 3.68 5.31
C ILE A 52 2.38 4.17 6.06
N LEU A 53 3.53 3.53 5.82
CA LEU A 53 4.79 3.84 6.48
C LEU A 53 5.90 4.09 5.45
N CYS A 54 6.42 5.32 5.41
CA CYS A 54 7.60 5.67 4.63
C CYS A 54 8.86 5.33 5.43
N VAL A 55 9.51 4.22 5.10
CA VAL A 55 10.70 3.69 5.77
C VAL A 55 11.95 3.98 4.93
N GLY A 56 13.09 4.18 5.59
CA GLY A 56 14.35 4.54 4.92
C GLY A 56 14.48 6.03 4.63
N TYR A 57 15.39 6.39 3.74
CA TYR A 57 15.61 7.78 3.36
C TYR A 57 14.62 8.20 2.28
N TRP A 58 13.74 9.13 2.62
CA TRP A 58 12.87 9.83 1.68
C TRP A 58 13.30 11.30 1.65
N PRO A 59 13.72 11.85 0.50
CA PRO A 59 13.93 13.29 0.37
C PRO A 59 12.69 14.06 0.86
N THR A 60 12.90 15.14 1.62
CA THR A 60 11.82 15.82 2.36
C THR A 60 10.72 16.37 1.46
N ASP A 61 11.10 16.88 0.30
CA ASP A 61 10.22 17.32 -0.77
C ASP A 61 9.45 16.13 -1.35
N LEU A 62 10.15 15.05 -1.68
CA LEU A 62 9.56 13.85 -2.28
C LEU A 62 8.55 13.16 -1.33
N LYS A 63 8.84 13.08 -0.03
CA LYS A 63 7.99 12.42 0.96
C LYS A 63 6.58 12.99 1.00
N ARG A 64 6.45 14.32 1.00
CA ARG A 64 5.14 14.99 1.05
C ARG A 64 4.33 14.76 -0.23
N PHE A 65 5.00 14.74 -1.38
CA PHE A 65 4.34 14.42 -2.65
C PHE A 65 3.88 12.97 -2.68
N ALA A 66 4.74 12.03 -2.29
CA ALA A 66 4.43 10.62 -2.21
C ALA A 66 3.23 10.34 -1.30
N GLU A 67 3.18 10.92 -0.09
CA GLU A 67 2.06 10.71 0.84
C GLU A 67 0.71 11.19 0.30
N ARG A 68 0.70 12.24 -0.54
CA ARG A 68 -0.52 12.76 -1.17
C ARG A 68 -0.93 11.93 -2.38
N ASP A 69 0.04 11.58 -3.22
CA ASP A 69 -0.16 10.96 -4.53
C ASP A 69 -0.42 9.44 -4.43
N LEU A 70 0.20 8.76 -3.46
CA LEU A 70 0.08 7.32 -3.31
C LEU A 70 -1.23 6.90 -2.61
N ARG A 71 -1.83 7.76 -1.79
CA ARG A 71 -3.10 7.46 -1.09
C ARG A 71 -4.23 7.00 -2.01
N PRO A 72 -4.58 7.72 -3.09
CA PRO A 72 -5.63 7.26 -4.01
C PRO A 72 -5.26 5.94 -4.69
N ARG A 73 -4.00 5.77 -5.11
CA ARG A 73 -3.52 4.53 -5.75
C ARG A 73 -3.57 3.32 -4.81
N ILE A 74 -3.30 3.53 -3.51
CA ILE A 74 -3.46 2.50 -2.49
C ILE A 74 -4.92 2.11 -2.33
N ALA A 75 -5.85 3.07 -2.39
CA ALA A 75 -7.28 2.78 -2.32
C ALA A 75 -7.78 1.99 -3.55
N GLU A 76 -7.17 2.17 -4.72
CA GLU A 76 -7.47 1.39 -5.93
C GLU A 76 -6.82 0.00 -5.91
N ALA A 77 -5.67 -0.14 -5.25
CA ALA A 77 -4.89 -1.38 -5.20
C ALA A 77 -5.47 -2.45 -4.27
N PHE A 78 -6.46 -2.11 -3.43
CA PHE A 78 -7.06 -3.03 -2.47
C PHE A 78 -8.57 -2.81 -2.36
N VAL A 79 -9.31 -3.91 -2.24
CA VAL A 79 -10.77 -3.88 -2.08
C VAL A 79 -11.16 -4.39 -0.70
N ASP A 80 -12.13 -3.73 -0.08
CA ASP A 80 -12.70 -4.13 1.21
C ASP A 80 -13.67 -5.30 1.03
N LEU A 81 -13.33 -6.48 1.58
CA LEU A 81 -14.17 -7.68 1.54
C LEU A 81 -14.89 -7.95 2.86
N SER A 82 -14.88 -7.02 3.82
CA SER A 82 -15.59 -7.18 5.10
C SER A 82 -17.11 -7.42 4.94
N TRP A 83 -17.64 -7.19 3.75
CA TRP A 83 -19.05 -7.38 3.38
C TRP A 83 -19.39 -8.78 2.85
N VAL A 84 -18.40 -9.61 2.49
CA VAL A 84 -18.62 -10.90 1.81
C VAL A 84 -19.07 -12.02 2.75
N GLU A 85 -19.06 -11.80 4.07
CA GLU A 85 -19.47 -12.81 5.07
C GLU A 85 -21.00 -13.03 5.18
N PHE A 86 -21.84 -12.39 4.36
CA PHE A 86 -23.31 -12.39 4.54
C PHE A 86 -24.14 -13.35 3.67
N GLU A 87 -23.56 -14.16 2.78
CA GLU A 87 -24.34 -15.02 1.87
C GLU A 87 -24.12 -16.54 2.01
N ASP A 88 -23.70 -17.02 3.18
CA ASP A 88 -23.68 -18.47 3.47
C ASP A 88 -24.53 -18.79 4.72
N VAL A 89 -25.83 -18.48 4.63
CA VAL A 89 -26.84 -18.95 5.58
C VAL A 89 -28.01 -19.58 4.80
N GLY A 90 -27.86 -20.89 4.54
CA GLY A 90 -28.88 -21.96 4.54
C GLY A 90 -30.25 -21.71 3.91
#